data_AF-A0A385Q2P9-F1
#
_entry.id   AF-A0A385Q2P9-F1
#
_cell.length_a   1.000
_cell.length_b   1.000
_cell.length_c   1.000
_cell.angle_alpha   90.00
_cell.angle_beta   90.00
_cell.angle_gamma   90.00
#
_symmetry.space_group_name_H-M   'P 1'
#
loop_
_entity.id
_entity.type
_entity.pdbx_description
1 polymer ?
#
loop_
_entity_poly.entity_id
_entity_poly.type
_entity_poly.pdbx_seq_one_letter_code
_entity_poly.pdbx_strand_id
1 'polypeptide(L)'
;MNNKEVQKNMVKYISTFDESIRDFNVEESQSDGEENTDNKYLIDTIHKKVGSEGMSSISLKEESGGTLKMFALYPSVKEVLDKGATLFVDELNARLHPMLVRNIILTFLSPEINTRNTQLIFTTYDIWQFSNDLLCRDEIWMVSKNNDGVSELYSLGEFKDEDGNKIRRDEVLSKKYIAGNYGAIPALKPMKVLREGNIQ
;
A
#
# COMPACT_ATOMS: atom_id res chain seq x y z
N MET A 1 -10.66 -15.03 -19.05
CA MET A 1 -11.63 -15.07 -17.93
C MET A 1 -12.92 -14.43 -18.38
N ASN A 2 -14.09 -14.94 -17.95
CA ASN A 2 -15.37 -14.31 -18.25
C ASN A 2 -15.48 -12.98 -17.48
N ASN A 3 -15.93 -11.89 -18.11
CA ASN A 3 -15.98 -10.55 -17.49
C ASN A 3 -16.78 -10.57 -16.16
N LYS A 4 -17.87 -11.34 -16.11
CA LYS A 4 -18.68 -11.52 -14.90
C LYS A 4 -17.95 -12.22 -13.74
N GLU A 5 -17.02 -13.11 -14.04
CA GLU A 5 -16.25 -13.81 -13.00
C GLU A 5 -15.19 -12.90 -12.38
N VAL A 6 -14.53 -12.10 -13.21
CA VAL A 6 -13.57 -11.08 -12.75
C VAL A 6 -14.26 -10.08 -11.84
N GLN A 7 -15.41 -9.55 -12.26
CA GLN A 7 -16.22 -8.64 -11.46
C GLN A 7 -16.62 -9.27 -10.11
N LYS A 8 -17.12 -10.50 -10.11
CA LYS A 8 -17.49 -11.21 -8.87
C LYS A 8 -16.31 -11.38 -7.91
N ASN A 9 -15.13 -11.67 -8.43
CA ASN A 9 -13.93 -11.82 -7.60
C ASN A 9 -13.42 -10.48 -7.08
N MET A 10 -13.56 -9.40 -7.86
CA MET A 10 -13.25 -8.04 -7.44
C MET A 10 -14.19 -7.56 -6.33
N VAL A 11 -15.51 -7.82 -6.45
CA VAL A 11 -16.49 -7.56 -5.37
C VAL A 11 -16.10 -8.28 -4.10
N LYS A 12 -15.79 -9.58 -4.18
CA LYS A 12 -15.34 -10.34 -3.01
C LYS A 12 -14.09 -9.72 -2.39
N TYR A 13 -13.11 -9.36 -3.20
CA TYR A 13 -11.88 -8.71 -2.74
C TYR A 13 -12.16 -7.40 -2.01
N ILE A 14 -12.99 -6.51 -2.59
CA ILE A 14 -13.30 -5.21 -1.99
C ILE A 14 -14.11 -5.38 -0.69
N SER A 15 -15.05 -6.34 -0.68
CA SER A 15 -15.85 -6.65 0.51
C SER A 15 -15.03 -7.15 1.71
N THR A 16 -13.77 -7.57 1.51
CA THR A 16 -12.89 -7.96 2.62
C THR A 16 -12.44 -6.79 3.49
N PHE A 17 -12.53 -5.56 2.99
CA PHE A 17 -12.13 -4.35 3.72
C PHE A 17 -13.19 -3.23 3.71
N ASP A 18 -14.21 -3.35 2.86
CA ASP A 18 -15.40 -2.50 2.87
C ASP A 18 -16.67 -3.33 2.61
N GLU A 19 -17.32 -3.77 3.68
CA GLU A 19 -18.55 -4.60 3.61
C GLU A 19 -19.77 -3.85 3.05
N SER A 20 -19.70 -2.52 2.94
CA SER A 20 -20.80 -1.72 2.43
C SER A 20 -20.95 -1.91 0.92
N ILE A 21 -19.84 -2.16 0.21
CA ILE A 21 -19.78 -2.39 -1.23
C ILE A 21 -20.23 -3.83 -1.53
N ARG A 22 -21.30 -3.96 -2.31
CA ARG A 22 -21.95 -5.25 -2.64
C ARG A 22 -21.88 -5.62 -4.10
N ASP A 23 -21.73 -4.66 -4.99
CA ASP A 23 -21.56 -4.90 -6.43
C ASP A 23 -20.95 -3.68 -7.13
N PHE A 24 -20.70 -3.80 -8.44
CA PHE A 24 -20.35 -2.70 -9.32
C PHE A 24 -21.25 -2.69 -10.57
N ASN A 25 -21.52 -1.51 -11.10
CA ASN A 25 -22.01 -1.36 -12.46
C ASN A 25 -20.86 -0.83 -13.34
N VAL A 26 -20.70 -1.41 -14.52
CA VAL A 26 -19.69 -0.97 -15.50
C VAL A 26 -20.40 -0.65 -16.80
N GLU A 27 -20.36 0.62 -17.20
CA GLU A 27 -20.98 1.13 -18.42
C GLU A 27 -19.91 1.67 -19.36
N GLU A 28 -20.02 1.35 -20.64
CA GLU A 28 -19.14 1.90 -21.67
C GLU A 28 -19.68 3.27 -22.10
N SER A 29 -18.87 4.31 -21.92
CA SER A 29 -19.19 5.65 -22.38
C SER A 29 -18.82 5.76 -23.86
N GLN A 30 -19.83 5.94 -24.71
CA GLN A 30 -19.60 6.24 -26.13
C GLN A 30 -18.94 7.60 -26.25
N SER A 31 -17.77 7.64 -26.89
CA SER A 31 -17.09 8.89 -27.21
C SER A 31 -17.65 9.40 -28.53
N ASP A 32 -18.59 10.35 -28.46
CA ASP A 32 -19.03 11.10 -29.65
C ASP A 32 -17.90 12.03 -30.09
N GLY A 33 -17.08 11.56 -31.02
CA GLY A 33 -16.17 12.40 -31.79
C GLY A 33 -14.68 12.19 -31.51
N GLU A 34 -13.98 11.99 -32.63
CA GLU A 34 -12.53 12.00 -32.85
C GLU A 34 -11.72 10.76 -32.44
N GLU A 35 -10.85 10.38 -33.38
CA GLU A 35 -9.99 9.20 -33.42
C GLU A 35 -9.10 9.08 -32.17
N ASN A 36 -9.61 8.45 -31.12
CA ASN A 36 -8.81 7.82 -30.06
C ASN A 36 -9.55 6.59 -29.52
N THR A 37 -8.93 5.43 -29.69
CA THR A 37 -9.49 4.08 -29.50
C THR A 37 -9.55 3.60 -28.04
N ASP A 38 -9.58 4.51 -27.07
CA ASP A 38 -9.66 4.13 -25.65
C ASP A 38 -11.11 4.13 -25.19
N ASN A 39 -11.68 2.94 -25.07
CA ASN A 39 -13.01 2.75 -24.48
C ASN A 39 -13.01 3.31 -23.05
N LYS A 40 -13.82 4.35 -22.82
CA LYS A 40 -14.00 4.93 -21.49
C LYS A 40 -15.06 4.14 -20.73
N TYR A 41 -14.72 3.66 -19.54
CA TYR A 41 -15.67 2.98 -18.67
C TYR A 41 -16.08 3.90 -17.52
N LEU A 42 -17.38 3.97 -17.26
CA LEU A 42 -17.96 4.49 -16.04
C LEU A 42 -18.18 3.32 -15.09
N ILE A 43 -17.67 3.45 -13.87
CA ILE A 43 -17.79 2.42 -12.84
C ILE A 43 -18.46 3.05 -11.65
N ASP A 44 -19.54 2.42 -11.21
CA ASP A 44 -20.28 2.79 -10.01
C ASP A 44 -20.25 1.63 -9.01
N THR A 45 -20.05 1.94 -7.74
CA THR A 45 -20.12 1.03 -6.60
C THR A 45 -21.54 0.96 -6.08
N ILE A 46 -22.01 -0.25 -5.75
CA ILE A 46 -23.37 -0.49 -5.23
C ILE A 46 -23.31 -0.80 -3.74
N HIS A 47 -23.94 0.04 -2.93
CA HIS A 47 -23.91 -0.06 -1.47
C HIS A 47 -25.25 -0.45 -0.89
N LYS A 48 -25.24 -1.29 0.16
CA LYS A 48 -26.43 -1.55 0.97
C LYS A 48 -26.72 -0.34 1.87
N LYS A 49 -27.91 0.23 1.77
CA LYS A 49 -28.36 1.30 2.67
C LYS A 49 -28.54 0.76 4.09
N VAL A 50 -28.01 1.47 5.07
CA VAL A 50 -28.17 1.13 6.49
C VAL A 50 -29.67 1.17 6.85
N GLY A 51 -30.18 0.09 7.44
CA GLY A 51 -31.58 0.02 7.91
C GLY A 51 -32.62 -0.23 6.80
N SER A 52 -32.23 -0.57 5.57
CA SER A 52 -33.16 -1.01 4.52
C SER A 52 -32.55 -2.09 3.63
N GLU A 53 -33.37 -2.76 2.83
CA GLU A 53 -32.90 -3.62 1.73
C GLU A 53 -32.62 -2.83 0.44
N GLY A 54 -32.69 -1.50 0.49
CA GLY A 54 -32.41 -0.64 -0.65
C GLY A 54 -30.91 -0.54 -0.94
N MET A 55 -30.57 -0.39 -2.22
CA MET A 55 -29.22 -0.12 -2.69
C MET A 55 -29.06 1.36 -3.08
N SER A 56 -27.83 1.87 -2.99
CA SER A 56 -27.40 3.17 -3.54
C SER A 56 -26.22 2.96 -4.48
N SER A 57 -26.17 3.76 -5.54
CA SER A 57 -25.00 3.87 -6.43
C SER A 57 -24.15 5.05 -6.01
N ILE A 58 -22.82 4.87 -5.99
CA ILE A 58 -21.83 5.94 -5.82
C ILE A 58 -20.85 5.80 -6.97
N SER A 59 -20.39 6.91 -7.57
CA SER A 59 -19.37 6.79 -8.61
C SER A 59 -18.06 6.29 -7.99
N LEU A 60 -17.37 5.34 -8.63
CA LEU A 60 -16.08 4.85 -8.13
C LEU A 60 -15.10 6.01 -7.86
N LYS A 61 -15.17 7.10 -8.64
CA LYS A 61 -14.33 8.29 -8.46
C LYS A 61 -14.61 9.08 -7.17
N GLU A 62 -15.79 8.91 -6.60
CA GLU A 62 -16.23 9.55 -5.35
C GLU A 62 -15.94 8.67 -4.12
N GLU A 63 -15.47 7.44 -4.33
CA GLU A 63 -15.08 6.54 -3.25
C GLU A 63 -13.86 7.05 -2.47
N SER A 64 -13.67 6.44 -1.30
CA SER A 64 -12.49 6.72 -0.49
C SER A 64 -11.19 6.44 -1.28
N GLY A 65 -10.15 7.22 -0.99
CA GLY A 65 -8.83 7.03 -1.61
C GLY A 65 -8.26 5.63 -1.37
N GLY A 66 -8.64 4.97 -0.27
CA GLY A 66 -8.28 3.59 0.03
C GLY A 66 -8.97 2.59 -0.89
N THR A 67 -10.29 2.73 -1.07
CA THR A 67 -11.09 1.90 -1.99
C THR A 67 -10.57 2.01 -3.41
N LEU A 68 -10.34 3.23 -3.90
CA LEU A 68 -9.78 3.51 -5.22
C LEU A 68 -8.42 2.83 -5.43
N LYS A 69 -7.54 2.91 -4.44
CA LYS A 69 -6.21 2.29 -4.54
C LYS A 69 -6.28 0.77 -4.53
N MET A 70 -7.11 0.18 -3.67
CA MET A 70 -7.29 -1.28 -3.65
C MET A 70 -7.90 -1.80 -4.93
N PHE A 71 -8.91 -1.09 -5.46
CA PHE A 71 -9.49 -1.38 -6.77
C PHE A 71 -8.41 -1.41 -7.86
N ALA A 72 -7.52 -0.41 -7.88
CA ALA A 72 -6.42 -0.33 -8.83
C ALA A 72 -5.33 -1.41 -8.62
N LEU A 73 -5.09 -1.84 -7.38
CA LEU A 73 -4.09 -2.88 -7.06
C LEU A 73 -4.55 -4.29 -7.41
N TYR A 74 -5.87 -4.54 -7.40
CA TYR A 74 -6.44 -5.88 -7.55
C TYR A 74 -5.92 -6.66 -8.76
N PRO A 75 -5.91 -6.12 -9.99
CA PRO A 75 -5.45 -6.86 -11.17
C PRO A 75 -4.01 -7.31 -11.04
N SER A 76 -3.12 -6.40 -10.60
CA SER A 76 -1.69 -6.67 -10.44
C SER A 76 -1.44 -7.71 -9.36
N VAL A 77 -2.08 -7.58 -8.18
CA VAL A 77 -1.94 -8.56 -7.09
C VAL A 77 -2.43 -9.93 -7.53
N LYS A 78 -3.59 -10.01 -8.20
CA LYS A 78 -4.13 -11.27 -8.68
C LYS A 78 -3.21 -11.94 -9.70
N GLU A 79 -2.72 -11.16 -10.66
CA GLU A 79 -1.85 -11.66 -11.73
C GLU A 79 -0.54 -12.23 -11.17
N VAL A 80 0.12 -11.52 -10.25
CA VAL A 80 1.39 -12.00 -9.70
C VAL A 80 1.20 -13.24 -8.85
N LEU A 81 0.12 -13.33 -8.07
CA LEU A 81 -0.19 -14.51 -7.25
C LEU A 81 -0.51 -15.74 -8.13
N ASP A 82 -1.18 -15.54 -9.26
CA ASP A 82 -1.48 -16.62 -10.21
C ASP A 82 -0.24 -17.10 -10.97
N LYS A 83 0.71 -16.20 -11.25
CA LYS A 83 1.89 -16.51 -12.06
C LYS A 83 3.12 -16.89 -11.23
N GLY A 84 3.18 -16.52 -9.95
CA GLY A 84 4.39 -16.63 -9.13
C GLY A 84 5.43 -15.61 -9.53
N ALA A 85 5.03 -14.34 -9.67
CA ALA A 85 5.90 -13.26 -10.13
C ALA A 85 6.34 -12.33 -8.98
N THR A 86 7.05 -11.25 -9.29
CA THR A 86 7.38 -10.19 -8.32
C THR A 86 6.52 -8.96 -8.61
N LEU A 87 5.88 -8.42 -7.57
CA LEU A 87 5.13 -7.17 -7.62
C LEU A 87 5.94 -6.05 -6.96
N PHE A 88 6.18 -4.98 -7.72
CA PHE A 88 6.76 -3.75 -7.20
C PHE A 88 5.66 -2.72 -6.96
N VAL A 89 5.58 -2.15 -5.76
CA VAL A 89 4.61 -1.10 -5.42
C VAL A 89 5.30 0.07 -4.75
N ASP A 90 5.31 1.23 -5.41
CA ASP A 90 5.75 2.45 -4.76
C ASP A 90 4.67 2.97 -3.80
N GLU A 91 5.11 3.43 -2.63
CA GLU A 91 4.32 3.93 -1.51
C GLU A 91 3.08 3.05 -1.25
N LEU A 92 3.27 1.77 -0.91
CA LEU A 92 2.15 0.84 -0.69
C LEU A 92 1.16 1.38 0.34
N ASN A 93 1.63 2.13 1.32
CA ASN A 93 0.83 2.76 2.37
C ASN A 93 0.07 4.03 1.93
N ALA A 94 0.39 4.65 0.79
CA ALA A 94 -0.28 5.89 0.35
C ALA A 94 -1.80 5.68 0.28
N ARG A 95 -2.57 6.51 0.99
CA ARG A 95 -4.05 6.43 1.11
C ARG A 95 -4.63 5.16 1.75
N LEU A 96 -3.79 4.20 2.17
CA LEU A 96 -4.26 2.98 2.84
C LEU A 96 -4.16 3.12 4.35
N HIS A 97 -5.15 2.57 5.05
CA HIS A 97 -5.04 2.38 6.49
C HIS A 97 -3.92 1.36 6.80
N PRO A 98 -3.11 1.54 7.88
CA PRO A 98 -2.00 0.63 8.20
C PRO A 98 -2.39 -0.85 8.32
N MET A 99 -3.61 -1.14 8.80
CA MET A 99 -4.13 -2.52 8.86
C MET A 99 -4.38 -3.14 7.49
N LEU A 100 -4.71 -2.32 6.49
CA LEU A 100 -4.92 -2.82 5.13
C LEU A 100 -3.58 -3.12 4.46
N VAL A 101 -2.58 -2.27 4.66
CA VAL A 101 -1.19 -2.55 4.26
C VAL A 101 -0.71 -3.86 4.88
N ARG A 102 -0.92 -4.03 6.19
CA ARG A 102 -0.60 -5.27 6.91
C ARG A 102 -1.29 -6.49 6.29
N ASN A 103 -2.58 -6.37 5.94
CA ASN A 103 -3.33 -7.46 5.32
C ASN A 103 -2.77 -7.85 3.94
N ILE A 104 -2.35 -6.86 3.14
CA ILE A 104 -1.65 -7.13 1.86
C ILE A 104 -0.36 -7.89 2.13
N ILE A 105 0.49 -7.43 3.05
CA ILE A 105 1.76 -8.11 3.37
C ILE A 105 1.49 -9.57 3.81
N LEU A 106 0.53 -9.79 4.71
CA LEU A 106 0.14 -11.13 5.15
C LEU A 106 -0.37 -12.03 4.01
N THR A 107 -1.00 -11.45 2.99
CA THR A 107 -1.44 -12.19 1.80
C THR A 107 -0.24 -12.80 1.06
N PHE A 108 0.87 -12.07 0.96
CA PHE A 108 2.10 -12.55 0.32
C PHE A 108 2.92 -13.47 1.24
N LEU A 109 2.82 -13.32 2.55
CA LEU A 109 3.51 -14.19 3.52
C LEU A 109 2.78 -15.51 3.79
N SER A 110 1.47 -15.59 3.51
CA SER A 110 0.65 -16.78 3.78
C SER A 110 0.94 -17.90 2.76
N PRO A 111 1.40 -19.08 3.18
CA PRO A 111 1.59 -20.22 2.28
C PRO A 111 0.27 -20.77 1.72
N GLU A 112 -0.85 -20.54 2.41
CA GLU A 112 -2.18 -20.93 1.96
C GLU A 112 -2.66 -20.09 0.78
N ILE A 113 -2.26 -18.81 0.72
CA ILE A 113 -2.67 -17.87 -0.33
C ILE A 113 -1.58 -17.77 -1.40
N ASN A 114 -0.33 -17.48 -0.99
CA ASN A 114 0.82 -17.38 -1.86
C ASN A 114 1.44 -18.75 -2.16
N THR A 115 0.70 -19.57 -2.90
CA THR A 115 1.10 -20.94 -3.26
C THR A 115 2.22 -21.01 -4.31
N ARG A 116 2.65 -19.87 -4.86
CA ARG A 116 3.61 -19.78 -5.96
C ARG A 116 4.88 -18.99 -5.62
N ASN A 117 5.14 -18.74 -4.34
CA ASN A 117 6.33 -18.00 -3.88
C ASN A 117 6.47 -16.62 -4.56
N THR A 118 5.34 -15.95 -4.77
CA THR A 118 5.25 -14.59 -5.31
C THR A 118 5.96 -13.62 -4.36
N GLN A 119 6.68 -12.66 -4.90
CA GLN A 119 7.39 -11.65 -4.09
C GLN A 119 6.67 -10.31 -4.14
N LEU A 120 6.64 -9.62 -3.01
CA LEU A 120 6.18 -8.23 -2.90
C LEU A 120 7.36 -7.36 -2.49
N ILE A 121 7.70 -6.38 -3.32
CA ILE A 121 8.70 -5.36 -3.02
C ILE A 121 7.99 -4.01 -3.02
N PHE A 122 8.11 -3.26 -1.93
CA PHE A 122 7.41 -2.00 -1.79
C PHE A 122 8.20 -0.97 -0.99
N THR A 123 7.90 0.30 -1.24
CA THR A 123 8.37 1.42 -0.40
C THR A 123 7.24 1.86 0.54
N THR A 124 7.62 2.38 1.70
CA THR A 124 6.66 2.87 2.70
C THR A 124 7.32 3.91 3.59
N TYR A 125 6.52 4.87 4.06
CA TYR A 125 6.88 5.75 5.18
C TYR A 125 6.23 5.29 6.51
N ASP A 126 5.42 4.22 6.47
CA ASP A 126 4.73 3.68 7.64
C ASP A 126 5.64 2.75 8.45
N ILE A 127 6.02 3.23 9.64
CA ILE A 127 6.84 2.49 10.61
C ILE A 127 6.06 1.40 11.37
N TRP A 128 4.73 1.34 11.26
CA TRP A 128 3.95 0.29 11.93
C TRP A 128 4.27 -1.11 11.39
N GLN A 129 4.75 -1.20 10.16
CA GLN A 129 5.19 -2.46 9.55
C GLN A 129 6.62 -2.84 9.95
N PHE A 130 7.38 -1.95 10.62
CA PHE A 130 8.71 -2.23 11.16
C PHE A 130 8.61 -3.02 12.47
N SER A 131 8.17 -4.27 12.36
CA SER A 131 8.16 -5.24 13.44
C SER A 131 8.69 -6.58 12.95
N ASN A 132 9.55 -7.20 13.76
CA ASN A 132 9.99 -8.58 13.55
C ASN A 132 8.84 -9.60 13.57
N ASP A 133 7.64 -9.21 14.05
CA ASP A 133 6.43 -10.04 13.99
C ASP A 133 5.81 -10.11 12.59
N LEU A 134 6.16 -9.17 11.70
CA LEU A 134 5.63 -9.10 10.35
C LEU A 134 6.73 -9.23 9.30
N LEU A 135 7.79 -8.42 9.40
CA LEU A 135 8.94 -8.41 8.51
C LEU A 135 10.20 -8.53 9.37
N CYS A 136 11.01 -9.54 9.11
CA CYS A 136 12.28 -9.67 9.80
C CYS A 136 13.26 -8.59 9.30
N ARG A 137 14.27 -8.26 10.11
CA ARG A 137 15.30 -7.27 9.74
C ARG A 137 15.96 -7.52 8.38
N ASP A 138 16.02 -8.77 7.90
CA ASP A 138 16.67 -9.10 6.63
C ASP A 138 15.78 -8.70 5.43
N GLU A 139 14.47 -8.53 5.65
CA GLU A 139 13.46 -8.09 4.68
C GLU A 139 13.26 -6.56 4.69
N ILE A 140 13.87 -5.85 5.63
CA ILE A 140 13.75 -4.40 5.78
C ILE A 140 15.01 -3.73 5.22
N TRP A 141 14.80 -2.83 4.26
CA TRP A 141 15.85 -2.08 3.61
C TRP A 141 15.64 -0.59 3.83
N MET A 142 16.72 0.11 4.16
CA MET A 142 16.72 1.53 4.50
C MET A 142 17.44 2.32 3.43
N VAL A 143 16.92 3.50 3.09
CA VAL A 143 17.61 4.48 2.24
C VAL A 143 18.00 5.66 3.11
N SER A 144 19.30 5.99 3.14
CA SER A 144 19.82 7.18 3.82
C SER A 144 20.49 8.10 2.80
N LYS A 145 20.42 9.40 3.04
CA LYS A 145 21.10 10.41 2.22
C LYS A 145 22.17 11.07 3.06
N ASN A 146 23.42 11.08 2.59
CA ASN A 146 24.53 11.72 3.27
C ASN A 146 24.54 13.25 3.03
N ASN A 147 25.47 13.94 3.68
CA ASN A 147 25.58 15.41 3.60
C ASN A 147 25.95 15.93 2.20
N ASP A 148 26.61 15.09 1.39
CA ASP A 148 26.94 15.40 -0.02
C ASP A 148 25.75 15.13 -0.96
N GLY A 149 24.65 14.62 -0.41
CA GLY A 149 23.42 14.32 -1.12
C GLY A 149 23.41 12.99 -1.85
N VAL A 150 24.39 12.12 -1.59
CA VAL A 150 24.44 10.75 -2.11
C VAL A 150 23.51 9.86 -1.29
N SER A 151 22.69 9.07 -1.97
CA SER A 151 21.80 8.08 -1.35
C SER A 151 22.45 6.71 -1.27
N GLU A 152 22.35 6.07 -0.12
CA GLU A 152 22.81 4.71 0.14
C GLU A 152 21.64 3.84 0.58
N LEU A 153 21.51 2.68 -0.04
CA LEU A 153 20.52 1.65 0.27
C LEU A 153 21.22 0.49 1.00
N TYR A 154 20.71 0.09 2.17
CA TYR A 154 21.29 -1.00 2.96
C TYR A 154 20.22 -1.85 3.65
N SER A 155 20.51 -3.13 3.84
CA SER A 155 19.64 -4.04 4.60
C SER A 155 19.84 -3.82 6.11
N LEU A 156 18.74 -3.84 6.85
CA LEU A 156 18.77 -3.81 8.32
C LEU A 156 19.37 -5.11 8.90
N GLY A 157 19.40 -6.20 8.14
CA GLY A 157 20.06 -7.45 8.50
C GLY A 157 21.60 -7.38 8.52
N GLU A 158 22.15 -6.48 7.71
CA GLU A 158 23.59 -6.26 7.57
C GLU A 158 24.10 -5.04 8.35
N PHE A 159 23.17 -4.21 8.84
CA PHE A 159 23.48 -3.03 9.63
C PHE A 159 24.27 -3.40 10.89
N LYS A 160 25.31 -2.59 11.15
CA LYS A 160 26.12 -2.65 12.36
C LYS A 160 26.02 -1.30 13.07
N ASP A 161 25.83 -1.34 14.38
CA ASP A 161 25.88 -0.14 15.21
C ASP A 161 27.32 0.41 15.33
N GLU A 162 27.46 1.51 16.07
CA GLU A 162 28.75 2.19 16.29
C GLU A 162 29.80 1.29 16.95
N ASP A 163 29.36 0.29 17.73
CA ASP A 163 30.19 -0.71 18.40
C ASP A 163 30.46 -1.95 17.50
N GLY A 164 29.95 -1.97 16.26
CA GLY A 164 30.10 -3.05 15.31
C GLY A 164 29.16 -4.24 15.51
N ASN A 165 28.17 -4.12 16.41
CA ASN A 165 27.21 -5.18 16.70
C ASN A 165 26.06 -5.19 15.69
N LYS A 166 25.59 -6.39 15.34
CA LYS A 166 24.39 -6.56 14.52
C LYS A 166 23.13 -6.28 15.34
N ILE A 167 22.11 -5.73 14.69
CA ILE A 167 20.78 -5.51 15.28
C ILE A 167 20.23 -6.83 15.80
N ARG A 168 19.79 -6.91 17.05
CA ARG A 168 19.27 -8.17 17.59
C ARG A 168 17.88 -8.49 17.02
N ARG A 169 17.56 -9.79 16.95
CA ARG A 169 16.26 -10.28 16.44
C ARG A 169 15.08 -9.92 17.34
N ASP A 170 15.32 -9.64 18.61
CA ASP A 170 14.30 -9.31 19.62
C ASP A 170 14.18 -7.80 19.88
N GLU A 171 14.89 -6.96 19.13
CA GLU A 171 14.77 -5.51 19.24
C GLU A 171 13.45 -5.00 18.65
N VAL A 172 12.86 -4.01 19.33
CA VAL A 172 11.68 -3.29 18.85
C VAL A 172 12.12 -2.30 17.76
N LEU A 173 12.12 -2.77 16.51
CA LEU A 173 12.69 -2.06 15.36
C LEU A 173 12.13 -0.64 15.19
N SER A 174 10.81 -0.47 15.22
CA SER A 174 10.16 0.85 15.09
C SER A 174 10.65 1.86 16.14
N LYS A 175 10.76 1.45 17.41
CA LYS A 175 11.23 2.31 18.50
C LYS A 175 12.68 2.73 18.31
N LYS A 176 13.54 1.81 17.87
CA LYS A 176 14.96 2.06 17.59
C LYS A 176 15.15 2.97 16.37
N TYR A 177 14.34 2.80 15.33
CA TYR A 177 14.34 3.70 14.18
C TYR A 177 13.97 5.13 14.57
N ILE A 178 12.89 5.34 15.35
CA ILE A 178 12.50 6.67 15.84
C ILE A 178 13.62 7.33 16.67
N ALA A 179 14.37 6.54 17.43
CA ALA A 179 15.51 7.02 18.22
C ALA A 179 16.76 7.33 17.36
N GLY A 180 16.74 7.03 16.06
CA GLY A 180 17.84 7.30 15.12
C GLY A 180 18.91 6.20 15.06
N ASN A 181 18.71 5.07 15.75
CA ASN A 181 19.72 4.02 15.88
C ASN A 181 20.11 3.35 14.55
N TYR A 182 19.28 3.45 13.52
CA TYR A 182 19.50 2.81 12.23
C TYR A 182 19.87 3.79 11.12
N GLY A 183 20.12 5.06 11.44
CA GLY A 183 20.26 6.10 10.42
C GLY A 183 18.94 6.34 9.68
N ALA A 184 19.04 6.80 8.42
CA ALA A 184 17.91 7.05 7.52
C ALA A 184 16.77 7.94 8.09
N ILE A 185 17.03 8.67 9.18
CA ILE A 185 16.07 9.55 9.83
C ILE A 185 16.17 10.96 9.23
N PRO A 186 15.04 11.62 8.93
CA PRO A 186 15.07 12.99 8.41
C PRO A 186 15.68 13.98 9.43
N ALA A 187 16.63 14.81 8.96
CA ALA A 187 17.22 15.88 9.76
C ALA A 187 16.26 17.09 9.87
N LEU A 188 15.21 16.95 10.67
CA LEU A 188 14.23 18.01 10.89
C LEU A 188 14.69 18.97 11.99
N LYS A 189 14.57 20.28 11.74
CA LYS A 189 14.75 21.32 12.76
C LYS A 189 13.39 21.71 13.33
N PRO A 190 13.30 22.09 14.62
CA PRO A 190 12.09 22.68 15.15
C PRO A 190 11.64 23.88 14.30
N MET A 191 10.35 23.97 13.97
CA MET A 191 9.78 25.02 13.13
C MET A 191 9.67 26.37 13.86
N LYS A 192 10.74 26.82 14.54
CA LYS A 192 10.82 28.11 15.26
C LYS A 192 10.57 29.30 14.34
N VAL A 193 10.86 29.15 13.05
CA VAL A 193 10.54 30.13 11.99
C VAL A 193 9.08 30.58 12.00
N LEU A 194 8.13 29.74 12.44
CA LEU A 194 6.71 30.10 12.54
C LEU A 194 6.41 31.11 13.67
N ARG A 195 7.36 31.37 14.58
CA ARG A 195 7.28 32.38 15.64
C ARG A 195 8.23 33.56 15.39
N GLU A 196 9.19 33.39 14.48
CA GLU A 196 10.25 34.35 14.18
C GLU A 196 9.92 35.05 12.85
N GLY A 197 8.96 35.97 12.89
CA GLY A 197 8.60 36.80 11.74
C GLY A 197 7.32 37.58 11.99
N ASN A 198 7.37 38.91 11.91
CA ASN A 198 6.17 39.71 11.71
C ASN A 198 5.72 39.51 10.27
N ILE A 199 4.50 39.01 10.08
CA ILE A 199 3.83 39.05 8.78
C ILE A 199 3.49 40.53 8.55
N GLN A 200 4.25 41.21 7.69
CA GLN A 200 3.88 42.54 7.17
C GLN A 200 2.84 42.39 6.06
#